data_AF-A0AA88JET8-F1
#
_entry.id   AF-A0AA88JET8-F1
#
_cell.length_a   1.000
_cell.length_b   1.000
_cell.length_c   1.000
_cell.angle_alpha   90.00
_cell.angle_beta   90.00
_cell.angle_gamma   90.00
#
_symmetry.space_group_name_H-M   'P 1'
#
loop_
_entity.id
_entity.type
_entity.pdbx_description
1 polymer ?
#
loop_
_entity_poly.entity_id
_entity_poly.type
_entity_poly.pdbx_seq_one_letter_code
_entity_poly.pdbx_strand_id
1 'polypeptide(L)'
;MCYIRASMFNAKIDAIKGLMNCKQKVGTIIKEHMMKIMAYLSEAQANGAEIDAATQLVMDFQTLSQDFDLFQASYNVNRKEMSLTELMKELQAFENIFKGSGSKTEANVAEPGVQGNEKRA
;
A
#
# COMPACT_ATOMS: atom_id res chain seq x y z
N MET A 1 5.09 -30.98 -26.27
CA MET A 1 4.43 -29.66 -26.25
C MET A 1 3.17 -29.59 -25.36
N CYS A 2 2.33 -30.64 -25.26
CA CYS A 2 1.12 -30.60 -24.41
C CYS A 2 1.38 -30.49 -22.90
N TYR A 3 2.37 -31.19 -22.36
CA TYR A 3 2.70 -31.16 -20.93
C TYR A 3 3.20 -29.79 -20.44
N ILE A 4 4.04 -29.12 -21.23
CA ILE A 4 4.56 -27.79 -20.88
C ILE A 4 3.42 -26.77 -20.82
N ARG A 5 2.50 -26.81 -21.79
CA ARG A 5 1.33 -25.93 -21.81
C ARG A 5 0.39 -26.18 -20.63
N ALA A 6 0.16 -27.44 -20.27
CA ALA A 6 -0.64 -27.79 -19.09
C ALA A 6 0.02 -27.35 -17.78
N SER A 7 1.35 -27.50 -17.67
CA SER A 7 2.13 -27.07 -16.51
C SER A 7 2.09 -25.55 -16.33
N MET A 8 2.30 -24.78 -17.40
CA MET A 8 2.21 -23.30 -17.36
C MET A 8 0.81 -22.83 -17.01
N PHE A 9 -0.22 -23.48 -17.57
CA PHE A 9 -1.61 -23.16 -17.25
C PHE A 9 -1.90 -23.37 -15.76
N ASN A 10 -1.49 -24.50 -15.17
CA ASN A 10 -1.69 -24.76 -13.75
C ASN A 10 -0.92 -23.75 -12.88
N ALA A 11 0.36 -23.50 -13.19
CA ALA A 11 1.19 -22.54 -12.45
C ALA A 11 0.59 -21.12 -12.47
N LYS A 12 0.06 -20.69 -13.62
CA LYS A 12 -0.69 -19.43 -13.74
C LYS A 12 -1.90 -19.40 -12.79
N ILE A 13 -2.72 -20.45 -12.82
CA ILE A 13 -3.93 -20.53 -12.00
C ILE A 13 -3.59 -20.53 -10.51
N ASP A 14 -2.52 -21.23 -10.13
CA ASP A 14 -2.09 -21.31 -8.74
C ASP A 14 -1.51 -19.99 -8.23
N ALA A 15 -0.75 -19.25 -9.06
CA ALA A 15 -0.28 -17.91 -8.72
C ALA A 15 -1.43 -16.92 -8.52
N ILE A 16 -2.44 -16.93 -9.42
CA ILE A 16 -3.63 -16.06 -9.29
C ILE A 16 -4.46 -16.44 -8.04
N LYS A 17 -4.60 -17.74 -7.73
CA LYS A 17 -5.26 -18.16 -6.49
C LYS A 17 -4.47 -17.70 -5.26
N GLY A 18 -3.14 -17.84 -5.29
CA GLY A 18 -2.25 -17.38 -4.23
C GLY A 18 -2.41 -15.89 -3.96
N LEU A 19 -2.44 -15.07 -5.02
CA LEU A 19 -2.72 -13.65 -4.99
C LEU A 19 -4.06 -13.34 -4.29
N MET A 20 -5.15 -13.93 -4.78
CA MET A 20 -6.51 -13.64 -4.28
C MET A 20 -6.72 -14.07 -2.82
N ASN A 21 -6.01 -15.11 -2.39
CA ASN A 21 -6.03 -15.62 -1.02
C ASN A 21 -5.04 -14.91 -0.09
N CYS A 22 -4.09 -14.15 -0.64
CA CYS A 22 -3.11 -13.38 0.14
C CYS A 22 -3.78 -12.13 0.70
N LYS A 23 -4.63 -12.27 1.74
CA LYS A 23 -5.23 -11.12 2.43
C LYS A 23 -4.26 -10.55 3.45
N GLN A 24 -4.09 -9.24 3.44
CA GLN A 24 -3.34 -8.54 4.46
C GLN A 24 -4.06 -8.68 5.80
N LYS A 25 -3.32 -8.97 6.86
CA LYS A 25 -3.86 -8.95 8.22
C LYS A 25 -3.79 -7.52 8.77
N VAL A 26 -4.82 -7.13 9.52
CA VAL A 26 -4.85 -5.85 10.26
C VAL A 26 -3.56 -5.69 11.06
N GLY A 27 -2.94 -4.52 10.98
CA GLY A 27 -1.71 -4.18 11.72
C GLY A 27 -0.39 -4.76 11.16
N THR A 28 -0.40 -5.55 10.08
CA THR A 28 0.84 -5.99 9.42
C THR A 28 1.48 -4.89 8.57
N ILE A 29 2.80 -4.98 8.36
CA ILE A 29 3.56 -3.99 7.61
C ILE A 29 3.19 -4.08 6.12
N ILE A 30 2.67 -2.99 5.57
CA ILE A 30 2.21 -2.90 4.18
C ILE A 30 3.30 -3.28 3.17
N LYS A 31 4.55 -2.89 3.44
CA LYS A 31 5.70 -3.18 2.57
C LYS A 31 5.86 -4.69 2.33
N GLU A 32 5.74 -5.51 3.37
CA GLU A 32 5.90 -6.96 3.26
C GLU A 32 4.76 -7.61 2.50
N HIS A 33 3.54 -7.11 2.72
CA HIS A 33 2.35 -7.53 1.99
C HIS A 33 2.49 -7.26 0.49
N MET A 34 2.81 -6.02 0.11
CA MET A 34 3.01 -5.61 -1.28
C MET A 34 4.08 -6.43 -2.00
N MET A 35 5.18 -6.77 -1.32
CA MET A 35 6.21 -7.64 -1.90
C MET A 35 5.69 -9.03 -2.25
N LYS A 36 4.77 -9.59 -1.44
CA LYS A 36 4.13 -10.88 -1.74
C LYS A 36 3.17 -10.78 -2.93
N ILE A 37 2.37 -9.72 -3.01
CA ILE A 37 1.48 -9.49 -4.15
C ILE A 37 2.28 -9.35 -5.45
N MET A 38 3.36 -8.55 -5.43
CA MET A 38 4.25 -8.40 -6.59
C MET A 38 4.88 -9.73 -7.03
N ALA A 39 5.23 -10.61 -6.09
CA ALA A 39 5.76 -11.94 -6.40
C ALA A 39 4.73 -12.81 -7.14
N TYR A 40 3.48 -12.87 -6.65
CA TYR A 40 2.41 -13.61 -7.32
C TYR A 40 2.05 -13.06 -8.70
N LEU A 41 2.01 -11.73 -8.86
CA LEU A 41 1.78 -11.11 -10.17
C LEU A 41 2.90 -11.46 -11.15
N SER A 42 4.15 -11.37 -10.70
CA SER A 42 5.32 -11.73 -11.52
C SER A 42 5.30 -13.21 -11.91
N GLU A 43 4.94 -14.10 -10.98
CA GLU A 43 4.80 -15.53 -11.24
C GLU A 43 3.67 -15.81 -12.24
N ALA A 44 2.50 -15.19 -12.08
CA ALA A 44 1.38 -15.34 -13.00
C ALA A 44 1.77 -14.89 -14.42
N GLN A 45 2.42 -13.74 -14.55
CA GLN A 45 2.87 -13.20 -15.84
C GLN A 45 3.97 -14.05 -16.49
N ALA A 46 4.93 -14.54 -15.71
CA ALA A 46 5.95 -15.48 -16.19
C ALA A 46 5.34 -16.80 -16.73
N ASN A 47 4.16 -17.17 -16.23
CA ASN A 47 3.38 -18.32 -16.69
C ASN A 47 2.31 -17.96 -17.75
N GLY A 48 2.43 -16.79 -18.38
CA GLY A 48 1.58 -16.37 -19.50
C GLY A 48 0.23 -15.77 -19.10
N ALA A 49 0.11 -15.21 -17.89
CA ALA A 49 -1.02 -14.34 -17.56
C ALA A 49 -0.83 -12.96 -18.20
N GLU A 50 -1.85 -12.51 -18.93
CA GLU A 50 -1.94 -11.14 -19.41
C GLU A 50 -2.80 -10.37 -18.41
N ILE A 51 -2.15 -9.64 -17.49
CA ILE A 51 -2.80 -8.82 -16.48
C ILE A 51 -2.35 -7.38 -16.70
N ASP A 52 -3.26 -6.55 -17.21
CA ASP A 52 -2.98 -5.14 -17.45
C ASP A 52 -2.77 -4.39 -16.12
N ALA A 53 -2.16 -3.21 -16.19
CA ALA A 53 -1.79 -2.43 -15.01
C ALA A 53 -3.00 -2.06 -14.14
N ALA A 54 -4.15 -1.71 -14.74
CA ALA A 54 -5.35 -1.35 -13.98
C ALA A 54 -5.89 -2.57 -13.22
N THR A 55 -5.92 -3.73 -13.86
CA THR A 55 -6.31 -5.00 -13.22
C THR A 55 -5.36 -5.36 -12.08
N GLN A 56 -4.04 -5.15 -12.23
CA GLN A 56 -3.08 -5.39 -11.14
C GLN A 56 -3.39 -4.55 -9.89
N LEU A 57 -3.70 -3.25 -10.07
CA LEU A 57 -4.07 -2.37 -8.96
C LEU A 57 -5.37 -2.83 -8.29
N VAL A 58 -6.38 -3.20 -9.06
CA VAL A 58 -7.65 -3.71 -8.52
C VAL A 58 -7.43 -4.97 -7.69
N MET A 59 -6.62 -5.91 -8.19
CA MET A 59 -6.27 -7.13 -7.45
C MET A 59 -5.52 -6.81 -6.16
N ASP A 60 -4.58 -5.87 -6.20
CA ASP A 60 -3.84 -5.44 -5.01
C ASP A 60 -4.77 -4.84 -3.95
N PHE A 61 -5.64 -3.90 -4.34
CA PHE A 61 -6.64 -3.31 -3.43
C PHE A 61 -7.54 -4.37 -2.79
N GLN A 62 -7.96 -5.38 -3.54
CA GLN A 62 -8.78 -6.47 -2.99
C GLN A 62 -8.06 -7.29 -1.91
N THR A 63 -6.72 -7.25 -1.88
CA THR A 63 -5.93 -7.96 -0.87
C THR A 63 -5.68 -7.17 0.39
N LEU A 64 -5.88 -5.85 0.37
CA LEU A 64 -5.61 -4.98 1.51
C LEU A 64 -6.62 -5.19 2.65
N SER A 65 -6.18 -4.85 3.86
CA SER A 65 -7.02 -4.79 5.05
C SER A 65 -7.93 -3.56 5.01
N GLN A 66 -9.04 -3.62 5.73
CA GLN A 66 -9.96 -2.49 5.94
C GLN A 66 -9.28 -1.21 6.49
N ASP A 67 -8.09 -1.32 7.09
CA ASP A 67 -7.29 -0.16 7.53
C ASP A 67 -6.96 0.81 6.38
N PHE A 68 -7.04 0.33 5.14
CA PHE A 68 -6.75 1.08 3.91
C PHE A 68 -8.02 1.52 3.15
N ASP A 69 -9.22 1.32 3.70
CA ASP A 69 -10.49 1.72 3.05
C ASP A 69 -10.52 3.23 2.75
N LEU A 70 -9.99 4.05 3.66
CA LEU A 70 -9.91 5.50 3.47
C LEU A 70 -8.96 5.88 2.32
N PHE A 71 -7.86 5.14 2.17
CA PHE A 71 -6.94 5.31 1.06
C PHE A 71 -7.62 4.93 -0.26
N GLN A 72 -8.31 3.78 -0.30
CA GLN A 72 -9.00 3.30 -1.50
C GLN A 72 -10.14 4.24 -1.93
N ALA A 73 -10.91 4.76 -0.97
CA ALA A 73 -11.94 5.76 -1.26
C ALA A 73 -11.34 7.02 -1.91
N SER A 74 -10.21 7.50 -1.36
CA SER A 74 -9.49 8.67 -1.89
C SER A 74 -8.93 8.42 -3.29
N TYR A 75 -8.40 7.23 -3.54
CA TYR A 75 -7.93 6.80 -4.85
C TYR A 75 -9.06 6.80 -5.89
N ASN A 76 -10.21 6.20 -5.55
CA ASN A 76 -11.36 6.08 -6.44
C ASN A 76 -11.95 7.44 -6.84
N VAL A 77 -11.95 8.42 -5.92
CA VAL A 77 -12.41 9.78 -6.19
C VAL A 77 -11.47 10.52 -7.14
N ASN A 78 -10.15 10.35 -6.95
CA ASN A 78 -9.15 11.08 -7.71
C ASN A 78 -8.80 10.43 -9.06
N ARG A 79 -9.22 9.17 -9.31
CA ARG A 79 -8.99 8.39 -10.54
C ARG A 79 -7.57 8.55 -11.11
N LYS A 80 -6.58 8.50 -10.23
CA LYS A 80 -5.18 8.65 -10.62
C LYS A 80 -4.69 7.34 -11.21
N GLU A 81 -4.33 7.33 -12.49
CA GLU A 81 -3.54 6.23 -13.03
C GLU A 81 -2.18 6.22 -12.34
N MET A 82 -1.79 5.07 -11.81
CA MET A 82 -0.50 4.88 -11.16
C MET A 82 0.05 3.48 -11.42
N SER A 83 1.37 3.37 -11.39
CA SER A 83 2.05 2.08 -11.41
C SER A 83 1.98 1.39 -10.04
N LEU A 84 2.19 0.07 -10.02
CA LEU A 84 2.23 -0.72 -8.79
C LEU A 84 3.31 -0.22 -7.81
N THR A 85 4.43 0.27 -8.33
CA THR A 85 5.52 0.85 -7.53
C THR A 85 5.11 2.17 -6.88
N GLU A 86 4.33 2.99 -7.56
CA GLU A 86 3.77 4.23 -6.99
C GLU A 86 2.73 3.92 -5.92
N LEU A 87 1.84 2.95 -6.17
CA LEU A 87 0.88 2.46 -5.19
C LEU A 87 1.57 2.03 -3.89
N MET A 88 2.63 1.21 -4.00
CA MET A 88 3.40 0.77 -2.83
C MET A 88 3.98 1.94 -2.02
N LYS A 89 4.47 2.99 -2.69
CA LYS A 89 5.01 4.19 -2.02
C LYS A 89 3.91 4.99 -1.32
N GLU A 90 2.76 5.18 -1.97
CA GLU A 90 1.65 5.93 -1.41
C GLU A 90 1.02 5.18 -0.22
N LEU A 91 0.86 3.86 -0.32
CA LEU A 91 0.39 3.01 0.78
C LEU A 91 1.34 3.04 1.99
N GLN A 92 2.66 3.04 1.77
CA GLN A 92 3.64 3.21 2.84
C GLN A 92 3.58 4.60 3.50
N ALA A 93 3.43 5.65 2.69
CA ALA A 93 3.25 7.01 3.22
C ALA A 93 1.98 7.11 4.07
N PHE A 94 0.88 6.51 3.61
CA PHE A 94 -0.38 6.43 4.35
C PHE A 94 -0.21 5.66 5.67
N GLU A 95 0.43 4.49 5.64
CA GLU A 95 0.72 3.69 6.84
C GLU A 95 1.55 4.50 7.86
N ASN A 96 2.56 5.25 7.41
CA ASN A 96 3.40 6.07 8.28
C ASN A 96 2.64 7.24 8.91
N ILE A 97 1.72 7.87 8.19
CA ILE A 97 0.89 8.95 8.74
C ILE A 97 -0.07 8.39 9.79
N PHE A 98 -0.69 7.24 9.51
CA PHE A 98 -1.65 6.61 10.41
C PHE A 98 -1.01 5.99 11.65
N LYS A 99 0.22 5.44 11.53
CA LYS A 99 1.01 5.00 12.70
C LYS A 99 1.65 6.16 13.45
N GLY A 100 2.06 7.22 12.74
CA GLY A 100 2.73 8.40 13.29
C GLY A 100 1.80 9.33 14.08
N SER A 101 0.48 9.27 13.83
CA SER A 101 -0.52 10.02 14.61
C SER A 101 -0.74 9.49 16.04
N GLY A 102 -0.14 8.33 16.38
CA GLY A 102 -0.09 7.81 17.76
C GLY A 102 1.13 8.26 18.57
N SER A 103 2.10 8.96 17.97
CA SER A 103 3.32 9.38 18.66
C SER A 103 3.88 10.67 18.07
N LYS A 104 3.30 11.81 18.48
CA LYS A 104 3.96 13.11 18.73
C LYS A 104 2.91 14.13 19.20
N THR A 105 2.39 13.93 20.41
CA THR A 105 2.00 15.05 21.26
C THR A 105 3.24 15.53 22.00
N GLU A 106 3.94 16.51 21.45
CA GLU A 106 4.61 17.52 22.28
C GLU A 106 4.13 18.87 21.77
N ALA A 107 2.96 19.26 22.27
CA ALA A 107 2.58 20.65 22.37
C ALA A 107 3.50 21.27 23.43
N ASN A 108 4.56 21.96 23.01
CA ASN A 108 5.19 22.95 23.87
C ASN A 108 4.49 24.29 23.64
N VAL A 109 3.47 24.53 24.47
CA VAL A 109 2.99 25.87 24.78
C VAL A 109 4.18 26.65 25.36
N ALA A 110 4.58 27.73 24.71
CA ALA A 110 5.50 28.72 25.29
C ALA A 110 5.03 30.13 24.92
N GLU A 111 4.02 30.60 25.64
CA GLU A 111 3.90 31.98 26.12
C GLU A 111 3.21 31.89 27.50
N PRO A 112 3.55 32.74 28.50
CA PRO A 112 3.60 34.21 28.33
C PRO A 112 4.71 34.92 29.13
N GLY A 113 4.94 36.21 28.83
CA GLY A 113 5.70 37.08 29.73
C GLY A 113 6.08 38.46 29.17
N VAL A 114 5.10 39.35 29.01
CA VAL A 114 5.34 40.80 28.92
C VAL A 114 5.86 41.30 30.26
N GLN A 115 7.04 41.92 30.30
CA GLN A 115 7.35 42.95 31.30
C GLN A 115 8.34 43.96 30.73
N GLY A 116 7.85 45.15 30.42
CA GLY A 116 8.69 46.28 30.05
C GLY A 116 9.33 46.93 31.27
N ASN A 117 10.52 47.52 31.08
CA ASN A 117 10.79 48.95 31.25
C ASN A 117 12.30 49.27 31.17
N GLU A 118 12.57 50.26 30.30
CA GLU A 118 13.54 51.36 30.43
C GLU A 118 14.30 51.47 31.77
N LYS A 119 15.63 51.53 31.76
CA LYS A 119 16.53 52.70 31.98
C LYS A 119 17.99 52.21 32.14
N ARG A 120 18.96 52.72 31.37
CA ARG A 120 20.37 52.76 31.82
C ARG A 120 21.23 53.79 31.10
N ALA A 121 21.79 54.67 31.93
CA ALA A 121 22.95 55.56 31.79
C ALA A 121 22.89 56.70 30.78
#